data_AF-A0A3M8QT08-F1
#
_entry.id   AF-A0A3M8QT08-F1
#
_cell.length_a   1.000
_cell.length_b   1.000
_cell.length_c   1.000
_cell.angle_alpha   90.00
_cell.angle_beta   90.00
_cell.angle_gamma   90.00
#
_symmetry.space_group_name_H-M   'P 1'
#
loop_
_entity.id
_entity.type
_entity.pdbx_description
1 polymer ?
#
loop_
_entity_poly.entity_id
_entity_poly.type
_entity_poly.pdbx_seq_one_letter_code
_entity_poly.pdbx_strand_id
1 'polypeptide(L)'
;MSEKLWGGRFSTGTDSLVEEFSASIAVDRRLYAQDILGSMAHARMLGRVGVLTPEEVATIVSGLGEVRSEIEAGRMVFRPALEDIHMHIESRLTELVGEVGKKLHTARSRNDQVATDLRLYAREALDDLRGAVGRLQEVFIDLAEREADTVMPGFTHMQVAQPVSFGHHCLAYVEMLHRDSQRLADARTRVNVLPLGAAALAGTTFPIDRWDVARQLGFAAIAENSLDAVSDRDFVMEILADLAILAVHLSRLAEELILWMSPPFAFIDLPDSFCTGSSIMPQKKNPDVAELVRGKSGRVIGDLVALLVLMKGQPLAYNRDNQEDKEGFFDALDSVRASVEILARMLPGLTVRREAMRVQAEKGFATATDLADYLVRKGLPFRDAHAVVGRAVRLAQERAMALEAMPLTELQALSPLIGEDVYAVLTLEGSLNARRHPGGTAPETVRAAATRARDRLHREQA
;
A
#
# COMPACT_ATOMS: atom_id res chain seq x y z
N MET A 1 -19.29 -3.09 -41.65
CA MET A 1 -18.25 -2.22 -41.08
C MET A 1 -18.93 -1.37 -40.03
N SER A 2 -18.55 -1.50 -38.76
CA SER A 2 -19.10 -0.63 -37.71
C SER A 2 -18.65 0.80 -38.00
N GLU A 3 -19.58 1.72 -38.24
CA GLU A 3 -19.24 3.14 -38.25
C GLU A 3 -18.72 3.53 -36.87
N LYS A 4 -17.57 4.19 -36.80
CA LYS A 4 -17.03 4.70 -35.53
C LYS A 4 -17.96 5.77 -34.97
N LEU A 5 -18.12 5.81 -33.65
CA LEU A 5 -19.02 6.73 -32.94
C LEU A 5 -18.67 8.21 -33.18
N TRP A 6 -17.45 8.50 -33.61
CA TRP A 6 -16.94 9.84 -33.96
C TRP A 6 -16.65 10.01 -35.47
N GLY A 7 -16.99 9.02 -36.30
CA GLY A 7 -16.58 8.94 -37.71
C GLY A 7 -17.29 9.90 -38.67
N GLY A 8 -18.46 10.44 -38.31
CA GLY A 8 -19.32 11.21 -39.23
C GLY A 8 -18.71 12.50 -39.81
N ARG A 9 -17.57 12.97 -39.28
CA ARG A 9 -16.82 14.14 -39.77
C ARG A 9 -15.72 13.80 -40.78
N PHE A 10 -15.26 12.54 -40.85
CA PHE A 10 -14.06 12.17 -41.59
C PHE A 10 -14.39 11.60 -42.98
N SER A 11 -13.65 12.04 -44.00
CA SER A 11 -13.83 11.60 -45.39
C SER A 11 -13.02 10.35 -45.75
N THR A 12 -12.05 9.97 -44.91
CA THR A 12 -11.21 8.78 -45.07
C THR A 12 -11.21 7.96 -43.80
N GLY A 13 -11.03 6.64 -43.92
CA GLY A 13 -10.82 5.77 -42.75
C GLY A 13 -9.59 6.16 -41.95
N THR A 14 -9.59 5.83 -40.66
CA THR A 14 -8.39 5.96 -39.81
C THR A 14 -7.32 4.97 -40.28
N ASP A 15 -6.06 5.39 -40.25
CA ASP A 15 -4.94 4.50 -40.53
C ASP A 15 -4.88 3.37 -39.47
N SER A 16 -4.60 2.13 -39.88
CA SER A 16 -4.61 0.97 -38.98
C SER A 16 -3.56 1.08 -37.88
N LEU A 17 -2.42 1.72 -38.14
CA LEU A 17 -1.40 1.94 -37.11
C LEU A 17 -1.88 2.94 -36.06
N VAL A 18 -2.64 3.95 -36.47
CA VAL A 18 -3.26 4.91 -35.55
C VAL A 18 -4.33 4.23 -34.70
N GLU A 19 -5.10 3.30 -35.27
CA GLU A 19 -6.07 2.50 -34.50
C GLU A 19 -5.38 1.67 -33.41
N GLU A 20 -4.30 0.96 -33.76
CA GLU A 20 -3.54 0.18 -32.80
C GLU A 20 -2.88 1.05 -31.73
N PHE A 21 -2.29 2.19 -32.12
CA PHE A 21 -1.63 3.11 -31.21
C PHE A 21 -2.58 3.83 -30.24
N SER A 22 -3.81 4.12 -30.66
CA SER A 22 -4.79 4.85 -29.84
C SER A 22 -5.72 3.95 -29.03
N ALA A 23 -5.78 2.65 -29.34
CA ALA A 23 -6.63 1.71 -28.63
C ALA A 23 -6.17 1.50 -27.18
N SER A 24 -7.09 1.67 -26.24
CA SER A 24 -6.88 1.44 -24.81
C SER A 24 -7.50 0.14 -24.31
N ILE A 25 -8.20 -0.62 -25.16
CA ILE A 25 -8.95 -1.81 -24.74
C ILE A 25 -8.11 -2.89 -24.03
N ALA A 26 -6.82 -3.01 -24.34
CA ALA A 26 -5.94 -3.95 -23.64
C ALA A 26 -5.83 -3.64 -22.13
N VAL A 27 -5.96 -2.36 -21.78
CA VAL A 27 -5.81 -1.79 -20.44
C VAL A 27 -7.17 -1.53 -19.80
N ASP A 28 -8.03 -0.76 -20.46
CA ASP A 28 -9.27 -0.22 -19.86
C ASP A 28 -10.42 -1.23 -19.80
N ARG A 29 -10.30 -2.41 -20.44
CA ARG A 29 -11.25 -3.50 -20.25
C ARG A 29 -11.44 -3.88 -18.77
N ARG A 30 -10.49 -3.53 -17.90
CA ARG A 30 -10.61 -3.68 -16.43
C ARG A 30 -11.76 -2.85 -15.83
N LEU A 31 -12.19 -1.78 -16.50
CA LEU A 31 -13.23 -0.86 -16.06
C LEU A 31 -14.65 -1.28 -16.50
N TYR A 32 -14.83 -2.44 -17.16
CA TYR A 32 -16.13 -2.83 -17.71
C TYR A 32 -17.26 -2.84 -16.67
N ALA A 33 -16.97 -3.25 -15.43
CA ALA A 33 -17.97 -3.34 -14.38
C ALA A 33 -18.43 -1.94 -13.96
N GLN A 34 -17.49 -1.00 -13.84
CA GLN A 34 -17.76 0.39 -13.49
C GLN A 34 -18.48 1.14 -14.61
N ASP A 35 -18.07 0.94 -15.88
CA ASP A 35 -18.76 1.51 -17.04
C ASP A 35 -20.22 1.06 -17.11
N ILE A 36 -20.47 -0.24 -16.94
CA ILE A 36 -21.83 -0.80 -16.97
C ILE A 36 -22.65 -0.23 -15.81
N LEU A 37 -22.09 -0.17 -14.60
CA LEU A 37 -22.79 0.36 -13.43
C LEU A 37 -23.12 1.85 -13.61
N GLY A 38 -22.16 2.65 -14.07
CA GLY A 38 -22.33 4.07 -14.39
C GLY A 38 -23.38 4.28 -15.48
N SER A 39 -23.34 3.45 -16.53
CA SER A 39 -24.32 3.45 -17.62
C SER A 39 -25.73 3.10 -17.17
N MET A 40 -25.90 2.12 -16.26
CA MET A 40 -27.21 1.81 -15.67
C MET A 40 -27.75 2.96 -14.83
N ALA A 41 -26.90 3.61 -14.03
CA ALA A 41 -27.30 4.76 -13.22
C ALA A 41 -27.71 5.95 -14.09
N HIS A 42 -26.95 6.21 -15.16
CA HIS A 42 -27.24 7.24 -16.14
C HIS A 42 -28.56 6.99 -16.87
N ALA A 43 -28.80 5.76 -17.35
CA ALA A 43 -30.07 5.38 -18.00
C ALA A 43 -31.29 5.63 -17.10
N ARG A 44 -31.19 5.23 -15.82
CA ARG A 44 -32.27 5.45 -14.84
C ARG A 44 -32.50 6.94 -14.57
N MET A 45 -31.44 7.74 -14.49
CA MET A 45 -31.55 9.19 -14.35
C MET A 45 -32.22 9.81 -15.57
N LEU A 46 -31.82 9.43 -16.79
CA LEU A 46 -32.44 9.91 -18.03
C LEU A 46 -33.94 9.59 -18.09
N GLY A 47 -34.37 8.43 -17.57
CA GLY A 47 -35.79 8.10 -17.43
C GLY A 47 -36.54 9.02 -16.47
N ARG A 48 -35.94 9.34 -15.32
CA ARG A 48 -36.55 10.24 -14.32
C ARG A 48 -36.76 11.66 -14.84
N VAL A 49 -35.86 12.12 -15.70
CA VAL A 49 -35.93 13.47 -16.30
C VAL A 49 -36.69 13.47 -17.65
N GLY A 50 -37.29 12.34 -18.03
CA GLY A 50 -38.17 12.23 -19.20
C GLY A 50 -37.46 12.16 -20.55
N VAL A 51 -36.14 11.93 -20.58
CA VAL A 51 -35.37 11.74 -21.83
C VAL A 51 -35.58 10.33 -22.40
N LEU A 52 -35.75 9.34 -21.53
CA LEU A 52 -36.09 7.96 -21.89
C LEU A 52 -37.46 7.58 -21.31
N THR A 53 -38.22 6.75 -22.01
CA THR A 53 -39.43 6.16 -21.41
C THR A 53 -39.09 5.09 -20.38
N PRO A 54 -39.99 4.73 -19.45
CA PRO A 54 -39.75 3.64 -18.49
C PRO A 54 -39.40 2.31 -19.18
N GLU A 55 -40.03 2.02 -20.31
CA GLU A 55 -39.77 0.83 -21.12
C GLU A 55 -38.34 0.87 -21.69
N GLU A 56 -37.93 2.01 -22.25
CA GLU A 56 -36.58 2.19 -22.80
C GLU A 56 -35.50 2.03 -21.71
N VAL A 57 -35.72 2.56 -20.51
CA VAL A 57 -34.83 2.36 -19.37
C VAL A 57 -34.72 0.89 -19.01
N ALA A 58 -35.85 0.18 -18.90
CA ALA A 58 -35.86 -1.25 -18.59
C ALA A 58 -35.11 -2.06 -19.64
N THR A 59 -35.31 -1.75 -20.93
CA THR A 59 -34.60 -2.40 -22.04
C THR A 59 -33.09 -2.16 -21.95
N ILE A 60 -32.64 -0.91 -21.76
CA ILE A 60 -31.21 -0.58 -21.67
C ILE A 60 -30.57 -1.26 -20.46
N VAL A 61 -31.18 -1.18 -19.28
CA VAL A 61 -30.64 -1.77 -18.04
C VAL A 61 -30.56 -3.29 -18.17
N SER A 62 -31.55 -3.94 -18.77
CA SER A 62 -31.51 -5.38 -19.03
C SER A 62 -30.39 -5.74 -20.01
N GLY A 63 -30.26 -5.00 -21.11
CA GLY A 63 -29.21 -5.22 -22.11
C GLY A 63 -27.81 -5.04 -21.52
N LEU A 64 -27.59 -4.01 -20.70
CA LEU A 64 -26.33 -3.81 -19.97
C LEU A 64 -26.03 -4.96 -19.00
N GLY A 65 -27.05 -5.55 -18.38
CA GLY A 65 -26.91 -6.75 -17.55
C GLY A 65 -26.44 -7.97 -18.36
N GLU A 66 -26.98 -8.15 -19.56
CA GLU A 66 -26.56 -9.21 -20.49
C GLU A 66 -25.12 -8.99 -20.99
N VAL A 67 -24.76 -7.76 -21.36
CA VAL A 67 -23.37 -7.39 -21.72
C VAL A 67 -22.40 -7.76 -20.60
N ARG A 68 -22.73 -7.43 -19.35
CA ARG A 68 -21.89 -7.79 -18.19
C ARG A 68 -21.69 -9.30 -18.11
N SER A 69 -22.77 -10.07 -18.21
CA SER A 69 -22.72 -11.53 -18.15
C SER A 69 -21.97 -12.16 -19.33
N GLU A 70 -21.92 -11.53 -20.50
CA GLU A 70 -21.08 -11.97 -21.61
C GLU A 70 -19.59 -11.71 -21.37
N ILE A 71 -19.24 -10.56 -20.80
CA ILE A 71 -17.86 -10.23 -20.44
C ILE A 71 -17.34 -11.18 -19.36
N GLU A 72 -18.10 -11.36 -18.27
CA GLU A 72 -17.76 -12.25 -17.15
C GLU A 72 -17.61 -13.70 -17.58
N ALA A 73 -18.38 -14.14 -18.58
CA ALA A 73 -18.29 -15.49 -19.13
C ALA A 73 -17.23 -15.64 -20.24
N GLY A 74 -16.44 -14.59 -20.54
CA GLY A 74 -15.41 -14.62 -21.58
C GLY A 74 -15.97 -14.76 -23.01
N ARG A 75 -17.23 -14.39 -23.24
CA ARG A 75 -17.90 -14.47 -24.56
C ARG A 75 -17.76 -13.21 -25.40
N MET A 76 -17.45 -12.07 -24.78
CA MET A 76 -17.20 -10.83 -25.52
C MET A 76 -15.84 -10.87 -26.23
N VAL A 77 -15.83 -10.60 -27.53
CA VAL A 77 -14.61 -10.50 -28.33
C VAL A 77 -14.15 -9.05 -28.37
N PHE A 78 -13.00 -8.78 -27.75
CA PHE A 78 -12.37 -7.46 -27.78
C PHE A 78 -11.60 -7.24 -29.09
N ARG A 79 -11.78 -6.08 -29.72
CA ARG A 79 -11.19 -5.74 -31.01
C ARG A 79 -10.57 -4.33 -30.94
N PRO A 80 -9.34 -4.12 -31.41
CA PRO A 80 -8.72 -2.79 -31.47
C PRO A 80 -9.54 -1.76 -32.26
N ALA A 81 -10.32 -2.22 -33.25
CA ALA A 81 -11.24 -1.35 -34.02
C ALA A 81 -12.34 -0.69 -33.18
N LEU A 82 -12.64 -1.24 -32.00
CA LEU A 82 -13.52 -0.65 -30.99
C LEU A 82 -12.67 -0.05 -29.86
N GLU A 83 -11.63 0.70 -30.20
CA GLU A 83 -10.79 1.61 -29.37
C GLU A 83 -10.69 1.31 -27.86
N ASP A 84 -11.78 1.49 -27.11
CA ASP A 84 -11.89 1.41 -25.66
C ASP A 84 -13.06 0.51 -25.18
N ILE A 85 -13.11 0.24 -23.87
CA ILE A 85 -14.20 -0.54 -23.25
C ILE A 85 -15.59 0.09 -23.44
N HIS A 86 -15.68 1.42 -23.52
CA HIS A 86 -16.94 2.15 -23.67
C HIS A 86 -17.57 1.85 -25.06
N MET A 87 -16.76 1.85 -26.12
CA MET A 87 -17.18 1.49 -27.47
C MET A 87 -17.63 0.04 -27.56
N HIS A 88 -16.95 -0.88 -26.87
CA HIS A 88 -17.36 -2.29 -26.82
C HIS A 88 -18.73 -2.46 -26.18
N ILE A 89 -18.96 -1.81 -25.03
CA ILE A 89 -20.22 -1.88 -24.30
C ILE A 89 -21.34 -1.22 -25.10
N GLU A 90 -21.11 -0.04 -25.68
CA GLU A 90 -22.12 0.68 -26.47
C GLU A 90 -22.47 -0.07 -27.76
N SER A 91 -21.48 -0.61 -28.48
CA SER A 91 -21.70 -1.43 -29.67
C SER A 91 -22.50 -2.68 -29.33
N ARG A 92 -22.09 -3.41 -28.28
CA ARG A 92 -22.76 -4.66 -27.90
C ARG A 92 -24.17 -4.41 -27.38
N LEU A 93 -24.37 -3.35 -26.59
CA LEU A 93 -25.69 -2.93 -26.15
C LEU A 93 -26.59 -2.64 -27.35
N THR A 94 -26.11 -1.87 -28.33
CA THR A 94 -26.89 -1.53 -29.53
C THR A 94 -27.24 -2.77 -30.36
N GLU A 95 -26.35 -3.77 -30.44
CA GLU A 95 -26.65 -5.06 -31.07
C GLU A 95 -27.78 -5.82 -30.35
N LEU A 96 -27.82 -5.74 -29.02
CA LEU A 96 -28.81 -6.45 -28.19
C LEU A 96 -30.17 -5.75 -28.18
N VAL A 97 -30.20 -4.42 -28.09
CA VAL A 97 -31.44 -3.66 -27.84
C VAL A 97 -31.85 -2.70 -28.98
N GLY A 98 -31.10 -2.69 -30.07
CA GLY A 98 -31.37 -1.87 -31.25
C GLY A 98 -31.21 -0.37 -31.00
N GLU A 99 -32.02 0.44 -31.70
CA GLU A 99 -31.93 1.91 -31.70
C GLU A 99 -32.07 2.55 -30.31
N VAL A 100 -32.75 1.89 -29.37
CA VAL A 100 -32.87 2.38 -27.99
C VAL A 100 -31.49 2.48 -27.33
N GLY A 101 -30.55 1.57 -27.64
CA GLY A 101 -29.20 1.59 -27.10
C GLY A 101 -28.43 2.86 -27.48
N LYS A 102 -28.68 3.41 -28.68
CA LYS A 102 -28.05 4.64 -29.16
C LYS A 102 -28.49 5.89 -28.38
N LYS A 103 -29.60 5.82 -27.64
CA LYS A 103 -30.07 6.94 -26.80
C LYS A 103 -29.29 7.08 -25.49
N LEU A 104 -28.60 6.04 -25.04
CA LEU A 104 -27.90 6.02 -23.75
C LEU A 104 -26.82 7.11 -23.62
N HIS A 105 -26.13 7.45 -24.70
CA HIS A 105 -25.07 8.46 -24.67
C HIS A 105 -25.59 9.91 -24.55
N THR A 106 -26.91 10.12 -24.54
CA THR A 106 -27.52 11.45 -24.38
C THR A 106 -27.06 12.10 -23.07
N ALA A 107 -26.68 13.37 -23.13
CA ALA A 107 -26.20 14.18 -22.00
C ALA A 107 -24.90 13.68 -21.33
N ARG A 108 -24.11 12.85 -22.01
CA ARG A 108 -22.85 12.28 -21.52
C ARG A 108 -21.72 12.46 -22.54
N SER A 109 -20.47 12.39 -22.10
CA SER A 109 -19.28 12.30 -22.93
C SER A 109 -18.43 11.11 -22.49
N ARG A 110 -17.44 10.72 -23.30
CA ARG A 110 -16.42 9.78 -22.85
C ARG A 110 -15.56 10.37 -21.74
N ASN A 111 -15.37 11.70 -21.72
CA ASN A 111 -14.51 12.38 -20.75
C ASN A 111 -15.02 12.25 -19.30
N ASP A 112 -16.31 12.52 -19.07
CA ASP A 112 -16.91 12.39 -17.74
C ASP A 112 -17.26 10.93 -17.39
N GLN A 113 -17.53 10.09 -18.40
CA GLN A 113 -17.70 8.65 -18.24
C GLN A 113 -16.42 7.98 -17.73
N VAL A 114 -15.29 8.12 -18.43
CA VAL A 114 -14.02 7.48 -18.01
C VAL A 114 -13.53 8.00 -16.65
N ALA A 115 -13.73 9.30 -16.36
CA ALA A 115 -13.42 9.86 -15.06
C ALA A 115 -14.29 9.25 -13.94
N THR A 116 -15.55 8.94 -14.23
CA THR A 116 -16.45 8.26 -13.29
C THR A 116 -16.01 6.82 -13.06
N ASP A 117 -15.70 6.10 -14.14
CA ASP A 117 -15.36 4.68 -14.08
C ASP A 117 -14.05 4.46 -13.31
N LEU A 118 -13.04 5.29 -13.56
CA LEU A 118 -11.76 5.23 -12.86
C LEU A 118 -11.92 5.56 -11.36
N ARG A 119 -12.80 6.49 -10.98
CA ARG A 119 -13.08 6.80 -9.56
C ARG A 119 -13.82 5.67 -8.86
N LEU A 120 -14.80 5.06 -9.52
CA LEU A 120 -15.50 3.89 -8.98
C LEU A 120 -14.50 2.75 -8.73
N TYR A 121 -13.64 2.47 -9.71
CA TYR A 121 -12.62 1.43 -9.61
C TYR A 121 -11.62 1.75 -8.50
N ALA A 122 -11.08 2.97 -8.47
CA ALA A 122 -10.12 3.40 -7.46
C ALA A 122 -10.70 3.31 -6.05
N ARG A 123 -11.98 3.66 -5.87
CA ARG A 123 -12.67 3.55 -4.59
C ARG A 123 -12.73 2.11 -4.07
N GLU A 124 -13.11 1.17 -4.94
CA GLU A 124 -13.16 -0.27 -4.61
C GLU A 124 -11.75 -0.82 -4.34
N ALA A 125 -10.79 -0.45 -5.17
CA ALA A 125 -9.39 -0.85 -5.03
C ALA A 125 -8.75 -0.38 -3.71
N LEU A 126 -9.07 0.85 -3.27
CA LEU A 126 -8.60 1.39 -2.00
C LEU A 126 -9.19 0.63 -0.80
N ASP A 127 -10.49 0.33 -0.84
CA ASP A 127 -11.16 -0.44 0.21
C ASP A 127 -10.56 -1.87 0.31
N ASP A 128 -10.34 -2.54 -0.83
CA ASP A 128 -9.70 -3.86 -0.91
C ASP A 128 -8.26 -3.86 -0.40
N LEU A 129 -7.44 -2.89 -0.85
CA LEU A 129 -6.05 -2.78 -0.45
C LEU A 129 -5.93 -2.47 1.04
N ARG A 130 -6.78 -1.57 1.57
CA ARG A 130 -6.80 -1.24 2.99
C ARG A 130 -7.14 -2.48 3.83
N GLY A 131 -8.07 -3.31 3.37
CA GLY A 131 -8.33 -4.63 3.97
C GLY A 131 -7.11 -5.57 3.94
N ALA A 132 -6.34 -5.59 2.84
CA ALA A 132 -5.11 -6.37 2.75
C ALA A 132 -4.01 -5.86 3.69
N VAL A 133 -3.84 -4.55 3.79
CA VAL A 133 -2.91 -3.91 4.73
C VAL A 133 -3.30 -4.25 6.17
N GLY A 134 -4.59 -4.20 6.51
CA GLY A 134 -5.09 -4.60 7.83
C GLY A 134 -4.72 -6.05 8.19
N ARG A 135 -4.89 -7.00 7.26
CA ARG A 135 -4.45 -8.39 7.46
C ARG A 135 -2.95 -8.50 7.71
N LEU A 136 -2.13 -7.73 6.99
CA LEU A 136 -0.68 -7.71 7.24
C LEU A 136 -0.34 -7.11 8.61
N GLN A 137 -1.08 -6.08 9.06
CA GLN A 137 -0.94 -5.52 10.40
C GLN A 137 -1.26 -6.56 11.47
N GLU A 138 -2.34 -7.34 11.34
CA GLU A 138 -2.68 -8.44 12.26
C GLU A 138 -1.52 -9.41 12.41
N VAL A 139 -0.90 -9.83 11.30
CA VAL A 139 0.26 -10.73 11.32
C VAL A 139 1.43 -10.14 12.12
N PHE A 140 1.72 -8.85 11.95
CA PHE A 140 2.79 -8.21 12.73
C PHE A 140 2.42 -8.03 14.21
N ILE A 141 1.15 -7.80 14.53
CA ILE A 141 0.67 -7.73 15.92
C ILE A 141 0.81 -9.12 16.56
N ASP A 142 0.42 -10.19 15.87
CA ASP A 142 0.56 -11.57 16.35
C ASP A 142 2.04 -11.93 16.59
N LEU A 143 2.92 -11.55 15.65
CA LEU A 143 4.37 -11.72 15.81
C LEU A 143 4.91 -10.90 17.00
N ALA A 144 4.40 -9.68 17.18
CA ALA A 144 4.81 -8.83 18.29
C ALA A 144 4.45 -9.42 19.65
N GLU A 145 3.26 -9.99 19.79
CA GLU A 145 2.82 -10.67 21.01
C GLU A 145 3.61 -11.96 21.25
N ARG A 146 3.80 -12.76 20.20
CA ARG A 146 4.56 -14.04 20.25
C ARG A 146 6.01 -13.84 20.67
N GLU A 147 6.63 -12.75 20.23
CA GLU A 147 8.07 -12.48 20.37
C GLU A 147 8.37 -11.29 21.30
N ALA A 148 7.43 -10.94 22.18
CA ALA A 148 7.57 -9.79 23.08
C ALA A 148 8.78 -9.88 24.01
N ASP A 149 9.17 -11.09 24.43
CA ASP A 149 10.34 -11.32 25.30
C ASP A 149 11.62 -11.68 24.52
N THR A 150 11.52 -11.89 23.20
CA THR A 150 12.66 -12.35 22.41
C THR A 150 13.65 -11.22 22.21
N VAL A 151 14.81 -11.29 22.86
CA VAL A 151 15.87 -10.29 22.72
C VAL A 151 16.43 -10.27 21.29
N MET A 152 16.58 -9.06 20.76
CA MET A 152 17.14 -8.75 19.46
C MET A 152 18.16 -7.61 19.61
N PRO A 153 19.30 -7.64 18.90
CA PRO A 153 20.17 -6.48 18.80
C PRO A 153 19.43 -5.35 18.08
N GLY A 154 19.24 -4.22 18.74
CA GLY A 154 18.79 -3.00 18.08
C GLY A 154 19.92 -2.41 17.25
N PHE A 155 19.63 -1.98 16.03
CA PHE A 155 20.65 -1.44 15.13
C PHE A 155 20.47 0.04 14.85
N THR A 156 21.59 0.76 14.84
CA THR A 156 21.73 2.06 14.18
C THR A 156 22.99 2.01 13.33
N HIS A 157 22.93 2.44 12.06
CA HIS A 157 24.05 2.28 11.11
C HIS A 157 24.49 0.80 10.93
N MET A 158 23.58 -0.15 11.12
CA MET A 158 23.87 -1.59 11.16
C MET A 158 24.93 -1.99 12.22
N GLN A 159 25.17 -1.13 13.20
CA GLN A 159 25.95 -1.42 14.40
C GLN A 159 25.00 -1.73 15.55
N VAL A 160 25.39 -2.69 16.39
CA VAL A 160 24.64 -3.01 17.61
C VAL A 160 24.63 -1.77 18.50
N ALA A 161 23.44 -1.28 18.80
CA ALA A 161 23.21 -0.11 19.64
C ALA A 161 22.77 -0.57 21.03
N GLN A 162 21.47 -0.81 21.22
CA GLN A 162 20.89 -1.28 22.48
C GLN A 162 20.05 -2.54 22.24
N PRO A 163 19.92 -3.42 23.24
CA PRO A 163 18.98 -4.52 23.17
C PRO A 163 17.55 -4.02 23.03
N VAL A 164 16.80 -4.63 22.13
CA VAL A 164 15.34 -4.48 21.97
C VAL A 164 14.70 -5.86 21.97
N SER A 165 13.37 -5.96 22.03
CA SER A 165 12.69 -7.21 21.68
C SER A 165 12.35 -7.27 20.19
N PHE A 166 12.35 -8.48 19.62
CA PHE A 166 11.87 -8.71 18.27
C PHE A 166 10.41 -8.26 18.12
N GLY A 167 9.59 -8.47 19.15
CA GLY A 167 8.22 -7.97 19.14
C GLY A 167 8.12 -6.44 19.09
N HIS A 168 9.02 -5.72 19.74
CA HIS A 168 9.12 -4.26 19.60
C HIS A 168 9.46 -3.84 18.16
N HIS A 169 10.37 -4.57 17.51
CA HIS A 169 10.71 -4.35 16.11
C HIS A 169 9.53 -4.62 15.17
N CYS A 170 8.74 -5.67 15.40
CA CYS A 170 7.50 -5.93 14.65
C CYS A 170 6.48 -4.79 14.77
N LEU A 171 6.33 -4.20 15.95
CA LEU A 171 5.41 -3.06 16.14
C LEU A 171 5.83 -1.81 15.36
N ALA A 172 7.11 -1.65 15.03
CA ALA A 172 7.54 -0.56 14.15
C ALA A 172 6.86 -0.65 12.77
N TYR A 173 6.72 -1.87 12.22
CA TYR A 173 6.01 -2.12 10.97
C TYR A 173 4.50 -1.95 11.10
N VAL A 174 3.92 -2.31 12.25
CA VAL A 174 2.48 -2.03 12.53
C VAL A 174 2.19 -0.53 12.41
N GLU A 175 3.05 0.32 12.98
CA GLU A 175 2.87 1.77 12.91
C GLU A 175 3.12 2.35 11.51
N MET A 176 4.05 1.78 10.72
CA MET A 176 4.23 2.15 9.31
C MET A 176 2.96 1.87 8.51
N LEU A 177 2.47 0.63 8.58
CA LEU A 177 1.28 0.17 7.87
C LEU A 177 0.01 0.90 8.35
N HIS A 178 -0.07 1.29 9.62
CA HIS A 178 -1.19 2.06 10.14
C HIS A 178 -1.29 3.43 9.47
N ARG A 179 -0.17 4.15 9.35
CA ARG A 179 -0.16 5.42 8.60
C ARG A 179 -0.55 5.20 7.14
N ASP A 180 -0.12 4.10 6.53
CA ASP A 180 -0.48 3.78 5.14
C ASP A 180 -1.99 3.55 5.00
N SER A 181 -2.60 2.78 5.91
CA SER A 181 -4.06 2.60 6.00
C SER A 181 -4.79 3.95 6.15
N GLN A 182 -4.27 4.87 6.98
CA GLN A 182 -4.85 6.22 7.14
C GLN A 182 -4.84 7.01 5.83
N ARG A 183 -3.70 7.01 5.11
CA ARG A 183 -3.61 7.71 3.81
C ARG A 183 -4.58 7.14 2.78
N LEU A 184 -4.68 5.81 2.69
CA LEU A 184 -5.65 5.16 1.79
C LEU A 184 -7.10 5.57 2.13
N ALA A 185 -7.45 5.68 3.41
CA ALA A 185 -8.77 6.14 3.85
C ALA A 185 -9.01 7.62 3.50
N ASP A 186 -8.01 8.47 3.70
CA ASP A 186 -8.08 9.89 3.36
C ASP A 186 -8.22 10.10 1.84
N ALA A 187 -7.41 9.40 1.04
CA ALA A 187 -7.47 9.43 -0.42
C ALA A 187 -8.83 8.96 -0.94
N ARG A 188 -9.40 7.90 -0.35
CA ARG A 188 -10.76 7.43 -0.69
C ARG A 188 -11.75 8.58 -0.56
N THR A 189 -11.71 9.35 0.52
CA THR A 189 -12.65 10.47 0.73
C THR A 189 -12.65 11.44 -0.45
N ARG A 190 -11.47 11.78 -0.99
CA ARG A 190 -11.32 12.67 -2.17
C ARG A 190 -11.67 11.99 -3.49
N VAL A 191 -11.45 10.69 -3.62
CA VAL A 191 -11.90 9.89 -4.78
C VAL A 191 -13.43 9.88 -4.90
N ASN A 192 -14.15 9.96 -3.78
CA ASN A 192 -15.60 9.78 -3.70
C ASN A 192 -16.43 11.02 -4.11
N VAL A 193 -16.05 11.65 -5.22
CA VAL A 193 -16.74 12.79 -5.85
C VAL A 193 -17.16 12.40 -7.28
N LEU A 194 -18.45 12.55 -7.62
CA LEU A 194 -19.01 12.18 -8.92
C LEU A 194 -18.68 13.23 -10.01
N PRO A 195 -17.97 12.87 -11.10
CA PRO A 195 -17.75 13.75 -12.24
C PRO A 195 -18.86 13.65 -13.30
N LEU A 196 -19.60 12.52 -13.38
CA LEU A 196 -20.66 12.31 -14.38
C LEU A 196 -21.66 13.46 -14.43
N GLY A 197 -22.00 13.89 -15.65
CA GLY A 197 -22.83 15.05 -15.93
C GLY A 197 -22.04 16.32 -16.28
N ALA A 198 -20.71 16.28 -16.20
CA ALA A 198 -19.82 17.31 -16.76
C ALA A 198 -19.77 17.28 -18.30
N ALA A 199 -20.26 16.20 -18.92
CA ALA A 199 -20.21 15.94 -20.35
C ALA A 199 -18.78 16.13 -20.87
N ALA A 200 -18.59 16.82 -21.99
CA ALA A 200 -17.26 16.97 -22.57
C ALA A 200 -16.34 17.91 -21.75
N LEU A 201 -16.89 18.99 -21.20
CA LEU A 201 -16.18 20.01 -20.41
C LEU A 201 -17.10 21.10 -19.82
N ALA A 202 -18.26 21.35 -20.44
CA ALA A 202 -19.12 22.50 -20.13
C ALA A 202 -20.42 22.13 -19.38
N GLY A 203 -20.57 20.87 -19.00
CA GLY A 203 -21.87 20.31 -18.61
C GLY A 203 -22.76 20.02 -19.81
N THR A 204 -24.04 19.78 -19.54
CA THR A 204 -25.05 19.41 -20.53
C THR A 204 -26.23 20.37 -20.47
N THR A 205 -26.92 20.56 -21.59
CA THR A 205 -28.15 21.37 -21.68
C THR A 205 -29.41 20.59 -21.30
N PHE A 206 -29.29 19.27 -21.08
CA PHE A 206 -30.37 18.44 -20.59
C PHE A 206 -30.58 18.63 -19.09
N PRO A 207 -31.82 18.56 -18.58
CA PRO A 207 -32.13 18.79 -17.17
C PRO A 207 -31.77 17.56 -16.30
N ILE A 208 -30.50 17.15 -16.30
CA ILE A 208 -30.03 15.97 -15.58
C ILE A 208 -30.04 16.17 -14.04
N ASP A 209 -30.22 15.09 -13.29
CA ASP A 209 -30.05 15.07 -11.82
C ASP A 209 -28.76 14.33 -11.45
N ARG A 210 -27.67 15.07 -11.27
CA ARG A 210 -26.36 14.51 -10.86
C ARG A 210 -26.39 13.92 -9.45
N TRP A 211 -27.22 14.47 -8.56
CA TRP A 211 -27.35 13.94 -7.20
C TRP A 211 -28.07 12.59 -7.19
N ASP A 212 -28.98 12.35 -8.12
CA ASP A 212 -29.59 11.03 -8.30
C ASP A 212 -28.56 9.99 -8.70
N VAL A 213 -27.71 10.29 -9.69
CA VAL A 213 -26.61 9.42 -10.09
C VAL A 213 -25.64 9.19 -8.93
N ALA A 214 -25.27 10.26 -8.20
CA ALA A 214 -24.34 10.17 -7.07
C ALA A 214 -24.87 9.20 -6.00
N ARG A 215 -26.16 9.31 -5.65
CA ARG A 215 -26.81 8.38 -4.71
C ARG A 215 -26.83 6.95 -5.22
N GLN A 216 -27.17 6.74 -6.50
CA GLN A 216 -27.20 5.40 -7.10
C GLN A 216 -25.83 4.72 -7.09
N LEU A 217 -24.75 5.50 -7.25
CA LEU A 217 -23.37 5.02 -7.34
C LEU A 217 -22.58 5.14 -6.02
N GLY A 218 -23.20 5.63 -4.95
CA GLY A 218 -22.58 5.78 -3.62
C GLY A 218 -21.52 6.90 -3.50
N PHE A 219 -21.55 7.90 -4.39
CA PHE A 219 -20.70 9.08 -4.25
C PHE A 219 -21.20 10.01 -3.15
N ALA A 220 -20.29 10.61 -2.40
CA ALA A 220 -20.62 11.51 -1.29
C ALA A 220 -20.86 12.96 -1.75
N ALA A 221 -20.29 13.34 -2.90
CA ALA A 221 -20.41 14.67 -3.48
C ALA A 221 -20.44 14.61 -5.01
N ILE A 222 -20.75 15.73 -5.64
CA ILE A 222 -20.61 15.95 -7.08
C ILE A 222 -19.47 16.94 -7.32
N ALA A 223 -18.77 16.80 -8.44
CA ALA A 223 -17.77 17.80 -8.83
C ALA A 223 -18.46 19.14 -9.16
N GLU A 224 -17.96 20.24 -8.59
CA GLU A 224 -18.58 21.57 -8.70
C GLU A 224 -18.25 22.29 -10.03
N ASN A 225 -17.19 21.87 -10.72
CA ASN A 225 -16.75 22.49 -11.97
C ASN A 225 -16.56 21.42 -13.06
N SER A 226 -17.18 21.63 -14.23
CA SER A 226 -17.15 20.65 -15.32
C SER A 226 -15.81 20.59 -16.07
N LEU A 227 -15.05 21.69 -16.13
CA LEU A 227 -13.70 21.68 -16.72
C LEU A 227 -12.78 20.81 -15.86
N ASP A 228 -12.81 21.06 -14.55
CA ASP A 228 -12.06 20.31 -13.55
C ASP A 228 -12.45 18.82 -13.55
N ALA A 229 -13.75 18.51 -13.49
CA ALA A 229 -14.26 17.14 -13.42
C ALA A 229 -13.75 16.21 -14.53
N VAL A 230 -13.50 16.75 -15.74
CA VAL A 230 -13.03 15.98 -16.89
C VAL A 230 -11.50 16.01 -17.06
N SER A 231 -10.82 16.96 -16.43
CA SER A 231 -9.36 17.11 -16.51
C SER A 231 -8.62 16.55 -15.29
N ASP A 232 -9.29 16.43 -14.14
CA ASP A 232 -8.69 16.07 -12.86
C ASP A 232 -8.12 14.65 -12.85
N ARG A 233 -6.86 14.54 -12.40
CA ARG A 233 -6.14 13.29 -12.10
C ARG A 233 -5.39 13.37 -10.76
N ASP A 234 -5.68 14.35 -9.92
CA ASP A 234 -5.06 14.52 -8.60
C ASP A 234 -5.29 13.29 -7.73
N PHE A 235 -6.48 12.70 -7.80
CA PHE A 235 -6.77 11.47 -7.08
C PHE A 235 -5.88 10.29 -7.50
N VAL A 236 -5.49 10.19 -8.78
CA VAL A 236 -4.60 9.12 -9.26
C VAL A 236 -3.17 9.40 -8.79
N MET A 237 -2.72 10.66 -8.88
CA MET A 237 -1.41 11.09 -8.37
C MET A 237 -1.27 10.84 -6.86
N GLU A 238 -2.31 11.18 -6.10
CA GLU A 238 -2.37 10.96 -4.66
C GLU A 238 -2.31 9.47 -4.32
N ILE A 239 -3.12 8.63 -4.97
CA ILE A 239 -3.09 7.18 -4.74
C ILE A 239 -1.71 6.61 -5.08
N LEU A 240 -1.12 6.99 -6.22
CA LEU A 240 0.23 6.53 -6.57
C LEU A 240 1.29 6.98 -5.55
N ALA A 241 1.15 8.16 -4.97
CA ALA A 241 2.03 8.64 -3.90
C ALA A 241 1.89 7.77 -2.64
N ASP A 242 0.66 7.44 -2.25
CA ASP A 242 0.37 6.58 -1.11
C ASP A 242 0.90 5.15 -1.33
N LEU A 243 0.69 4.60 -2.55
CA LEU A 243 1.22 3.30 -2.95
C LEU A 243 2.75 3.29 -2.94
N ALA A 244 3.41 4.35 -3.40
CA ALA A 244 4.87 4.46 -3.39
C ALA A 244 5.42 4.49 -1.95
N ILE A 245 4.77 5.21 -1.03
CA ILE A 245 5.16 5.23 0.39
C ILE A 245 5.00 3.84 1.02
N LEU A 246 3.86 3.18 0.79
CA LEU A 246 3.63 1.81 1.26
C LEU A 246 4.69 0.86 0.68
N ALA A 247 4.99 0.94 -0.62
CA ALA A 247 6.02 0.12 -1.25
C ALA A 247 7.42 0.35 -0.65
N VAL A 248 7.76 1.58 -0.23
CA VAL A 248 8.99 1.88 0.50
C VAL A 248 9.00 1.23 1.89
N HIS A 249 7.89 1.23 2.63
CA HIS A 249 7.84 0.50 3.91
C HIS A 249 8.03 -1.01 3.72
N LEU A 250 7.40 -1.58 2.69
CA LEU A 250 7.57 -3.00 2.34
C LEU A 250 9.00 -3.32 1.88
N SER A 251 9.66 -2.41 1.16
CA SER A 251 11.06 -2.60 0.72
C SER A 251 12.04 -2.57 1.90
N ARG A 252 11.78 -1.75 2.93
CA ARG A 252 12.54 -1.75 4.18
C ARG A 252 12.40 -3.07 4.93
N LEU A 253 11.18 -3.62 5.02
CA LEU A 253 10.95 -4.96 5.57
C LEU A 253 11.73 -6.01 4.78
N ALA A 254 11.63 -5.97 3.46
CA ALA A 254 12.31 -6.91 2.60
C ALA A 254 13.83 -6.90 2.80
N GLU A 255 14.45 -5.72 2.91
CA GLU A 255 15.89 -5.58 3.22
C GLU A 255 16.25 -6.35 4.50
N GLU A 256 15.48 -6.17 5.56
CA GLU A 256 15.71 -6.81 6.84
C GLU A 256 15.52 -8.33 6.75
N LEU A 257 14.46 -8.81 6.10
CA LEU A 257 14.24 -10.25 5.91
C LEU A 257 15.41 -10.91 5.15
N ILE A 258 15.91 -10.24 4.11
CA ILE A 258 17.05 -10.71 3.30
C ILE A 258 18.32 -10.78 4.16
N LEU A 259 18.62 -9.72 4.91
CA LEU A 259 19.78 -9.68 5.79
C LEU A 259 19.68 -10.72 6.90
N TRP A 260 18.55 -10.80 7.58
CA TRP A 260 18.34 -11.66 8.75
C TRP A 260 18.30 -13.14 8.42
N MET A 261 17.87 -13.50 7.22
CA MET A 261 17.90 -14.88 6.75
C MET A 261 19.31 -15.33 6.33
N SER A 262 20.20 -14.37 6.01
CA SER A 262 21.56 -14.70 5.58
C SER A 262 22.37 -15.42 6.68
N PRO A 263 23.31 -16.31 6.33
CA PRO A 263 24.07 -17.08 7.32
C PRO A 263 24.81 -16.25 8.39
N PRO A 264 25.39 -15.07 8.10
CA PRO A 264 26.05 -14.24 9.12
C PRO A 264 25.12 -13.72 10.22
N PHE A 265 23.84 -13.48 9.90
CA PHE A 265 22.84 -13.03 10.88
C PHE A 265 22.08 -14.23 11.45
N ALA A 266 21.44 -15.01 10.57
CA ALA A 266 20.64 -16.18 10.91
C ALA A 266 19.61 -15.92 12.03
N PHE A 267 18.94 -14.76 12.00
CA PHE A 267 17.92 -14.39 12.99
C PHE A 267 16.56 -15.03 12.71
N ILE A 268 16.30 -15.33 11.45
CA ILE A 268 15.02 -15.88 11.02
C ILE A 268 15.22 -17.05 10.05
N ASP A 269 14.17 -17.84 9.88
CA ASP A 269 13.98 -18.74 8.75
C ASP A 269 12.56 -18.55 8.20
N LEU A 270 12.46 -18.34 6.89
CA LEU A 270 11.18 -18.17 6.19
C LEU A 270 10.58 -19.54 5.85
N PRO A 271 9.29 -19.69 5.55
CA PRO A 271 8.75 -20.99 5.14
C PRO A 271 9.24 -21.40 3.74
N ASP A 272 9.51 -22.69 3.53
CA ASP A 272 10.05 -23.21 2.26
C ASP A 272 9.19 -22.86 1.04
N SER A 273 7.86 -22.82 1.19
CA SER A 273 6.92 -22.49 0.11
C SER A 273 7.03 -21.06 -0.41
N PHE A 274 7.78 -20.19 0.28
CA PHE A 274 8.02 -18.79 -0.11
C PHE A 274 9.49 -18.52 -0.45
N CYS A 275 10.30 -19.57 -0.54
CA CYS A 275 11.70 -19.48 -0.89
C CYS A 275 12.01 -20.38 -2.09
N THR A 276 13.13 -20.10 -2.76
CA THR A 276 13.69 -21.03 -3.73
C THR A 276 14.96 -21.67 -3.20
N GLY A 277 15.28 -22.87 -3.70
CA GLY A 277 16.50 -23.59 -3.37
C GLY A 277 17.53 -23.52 -4.48
N SER A 278 18.74 -24.01 -4.21
CA SER A 278 19.73 -24.31 -5.25
C SER A 278 19.72 -25.80 -5.59
N SER A 279 19.76 -26.13 -6.88
CA SER A 279 19.94 -27.51 -7.35
C SER A 279 21.33 -28.08 -7.03
N ILE A 280 22.32 -27.24 -6.70
CA ILE A 280 23.71 -27.63 -6.38
C ILE A 280 23.96 -27.61 -4.87
N MET A 281 23.37 -26.65 -4.15
CA MET A 281 23.61 -26.43 -2.72
C MET A 281 22.31 -26.67 -1.93
N PRO A 282 22.08 -27.87 -1.38
CA PRO A 282 20.81 -28.24 -0.76
C PRO A 282 20.46 -27.41 0.49
N GLN A 283 21.45 -26.81 1.15
CA GLN A 283 21.26 -25.92 2.29
C GLN A 283 20.93 -24.47 1.90
N LYS A 284 21.12 -24.09 0.63
CA LYS A 284 20.95 -22.69 0.18
C LYS A 284 19.48 -22.42 -0.09
N LYS A 285 18.92 -21.48 0.67
CA LYS A 285 17.54 -21.01 0.57
C LYS A 285 17.54 -19.51 0.29
N ASN A 286 16.81 -19.09 -0.74
CA ASN A 286 16.81 -17.72 -1.24
C ASN A 286 15.50 -17.00 -0.85
N PRO A 287 15.56 -15.78 -0.32
CA PRO A 287 14.39 -14.97 0.05
C PRO A 287 13.76 -14.25 -1.14
N ASP A 288 13.48 -14.96 -2.24
CA ASP A 288 13.06 -14.38 -3.53
C ASP A 288 11.82 -13.48 -3.41
N VAL A 289 10.86 -13.84 -2.54
CA VAL A 289 9.68 -13.02 -2.28
C VAL A 289 10.08 -11.64 -1.75
N ALA A 290 10.99 -11.57 -0.77
CA ALA A 290 11.47 -10.31 -0.23
C ALA A 290 12.25 -9.52 -1.31
N GLU A 291 13.11 -10.18 -2.08
CA GLU A 291 13.85 -9.54 -3.17
C GLU A 291 12.92 -8.92 -4.22
N LEU A 292 11.86 -9.64 -4.62
CA LEU A 292 10.86 -9.15 -5.57
C LEU A 292 10.02 -8.02 -5.00
N VAL A 293 9.63 -8.07 -3.71
CA VAL A 293 8.93 -6.96 -3.03
C VAL A 293 9.80 -5.70 -3.05
N ARG A 294 11.08 -5.82 -2.71
CA ARG A 294 12.04 -4.71 -2.76
C ARG A 294 12.23 -4.19 -4.19
N GLY A 295 12.31 -5.07 -5.19
CA GLY A 295 12.40 -4.67 -6.60
C GLY A 295 11.16 -3.93 -7.09
N LYS A 296 9.97 -4.41 -6.71
CA LYS A 296 8.68 -3.81 -7.10
C LYS A 296 8.49 -2.40 -6.57
N SER A 297 9.14 -2.00 -5.46
CA SER A 297 9.05 -0.61 -5.00
C SER A 297 9.61 0.38 -6.02
N GLY A 298 10.66 0.02 -6.77
CA GLY A 298 11.19 0.87 -7.84
C GLY A 298 10.20 1.09 -8.97
N ARG A 299 9.38 0.07 -9.29
CA ARG A 299 8.34 0.14 -10.32
C ARG A 299 7.23 1.12 -9.92
N VAL A 300 6.68 0.94 -8.72
CA VAL A 300 5.62 1.79 -8.16
C VAL A 300 6.04 3.26 -8.06
N ILE A 301 7.29 3.52 -7.64
CA ILE A 301 7.85 4.89 -7.62
C ILE A 301 7.95 5.45 -9.04
N GLY A 302 8.34 4.63 -10.03
CA GLY A 302 8.38 5.00 -11.43
C GLY A 302 7.01 5.41 -11.97
N ASP A 303 5.96 4.65 -11.65
CA ASP A 303 4.58 4.95 -12.07
C ASP A 303 4.12 6.32 -11.53
N LEU A 304 4.42 6.63 -10.26
CA LEU A 304 4.14 7.95 -9.67
C LEU A 304 4.85 9.07 -10.44
N VAL A 305 6.16 8.92 -10.69
CA VAL A 305 6.95 9.93 -11.39
C VAL A 305 6.42 10.14 -12.80
N ALA A 306 6.07 9.06 -13.51
CA ALA A 306 5.50 9.12 -14.84
C ALA A 306 4.20 9.94 -14.86
N LEU A 307 3.27 9.69 -13.93
CA LEU A 307 2.01 10.41 -13.87
C LEU A 307 2.19 11.90 -13.51
N LEU A 308 3.05 12.21 -12.54
CA LEU A 308 3.36 13.60 -12.20
C LEU A 308 3.92 14.37 -13.41
N VAL A 309 4.78 13.73 -14.20
CA VAL A 309 5.35 14.33 -15.41
C VAL A 309 4.31 14.43 -16.54
N LEU A 310 3.43 13.44 -16.68
CA LEU A 310 2.32 13.45 -17.64
C LEU A 310 1.38 14.64 -17.41
N MET A 311 1.00 14.89 -16.15
CA MET A 311 0.07 15.96 -15.79
C MET A 311 0.72 17.35 -15.87
N LYS A 312 2.06 17.43 -15.75
CA LYS A 312 2.79 18.71 -15.68
C LYS A 312 2.66 19.51 -16.97
N GLY A 313 1.90 20.61 -16.89
CA GLY A 313 1.80 21.61 -17.96
C GLY A 313 0.76 21.30 -19.02
N GLN A 314 -0.14 20.34 -18.78
CA GLN A 314 -1.31 20.16 -19.65
C GLN A 314 -2.24 21.39 -19.56
N PRO A 315 -2.74 21.92 -20.70
CA PRO A 315 -3.78 22.94 -20.69
C PRO A 315 -5.13 22.33 -20.31
N LEU A 316 -6.05 23.11 -19.73
CA LEU A 316 -7.42 22.64 -19.54
C LEU A 316 -8.14 22.42 -20.89
N ALA A 317 -9.09 21.49 -20.99
CA ALA A 317 -9.58 20.59 -19.94
C ALA A 317 -9.10 19.15 -20.13
N TYR A 318 -9.83 18.34 -20.92
CA TYR A 318 -9.40 16.98 -21.27
C TYR A 318 -8.41 17.02 -22.44
N ASN A 319 -7.26 16.36 -22.28
CA ASN A 319 -6.33 16.06 -23.36
C ASN A 319 -6.15 14.54 -23.46
N ARG A 320 -5.81 14.07 -24.66
CA ARG A 320 -5.64 12.64 -24.92
C ARG A 320 -4.49 12.01 -24.12
N ASP A 321 -3.54 12.83 -23.70
CA ASP A 321 -2.47 12.52 -22.75
C ASP A 321 -3.00 11.78 -21.52
N ASN A 322 -4.19 12.15 -21.02
CA ASN A 322 -4.84 11.52 -19.87
C ASN A 322 -5.27 10.06 -20.12
N GLN A 323 -5.07 9.50 -21.31
CA GLN A 323 -5.23 8.07 -21.54
C GLN A 323 -4.15 7.24 -20.82
N GLU A 324 -2.96 7.81 -20.62
CA GLU A 324 -1.79 7.19 -19.99
C GLU A 324 -1.90 7.05 -18.45
N ASP A 325 -2.97 7.56 -17.85
CA ASP A 325 -3.21 7.49 -16.40
C ASP A 325 -3.43 6.06 -15.86
N LYS A 326 -3.99 5.18 -16.70
CA LYS A 326 -4.51 3.86 -16.29
C LYS A 326 -3.42 2.80 -16.15
N GLU A 327 -2.46 2.75 -17.07
CA GLU A 327 -1.45 1.69 -17.09
C GLU A 327 -0.58 1.70 -15.82
N GLY A 328 0.02 2.84 -15.51
CA GLY A 328 0.83 3.01 -14.30
C GLY A 328 0.02 2.85 -13.02
N PHE A 329 -1.22 3.38 -13.00
CA PHE A 329 -2.13 3.21 -11.86
C PHE A 329 -2.45 1.73 -11.57
N PHE A 330 -2.83 0.99 -12.60
CA PHE A 330 -3.15 -0.42 -12.49
C PHE A 330 -1.93 -1.28 -12.11
N ASP A 331 -0.77 -1.01 -12.70
CA ASP A 331 0.45 -1.76 -12.41
C ASP A 331 0.93 -1.54 -10.97
N ALA A 332 0.91 -0.28 -10.50
CA ALA A 332 1.26 0.06 -9.14
C ALA A 332 0.33 -0.62 -8.12
N LEU A 333 -0.98 -0.55 -8.36
CA LEU A 333 -1.98 -1.17 -7.49
C LEU A 333 -1.78 -2.69 -7.42
N ASP A 334 -1.64 -3.37 -8.56
CA ASP A 334 -1.44 -4.82 -8.62
C ASP A 334 -0.12 -5.23 -7.92
N SER A 335 0.95 -4.46 -8.15
CA SER A 335 2.26 -4.72 -7.58
C SER A 335 2.26 -4.59 -6.05
N VAL A 336 1.62 -3.54 -5.51
CA VAL A 336 1.52 -3.33 -4.06
C VAL A 336 0.57 -4.35 -3.42
N ARG A 337 -0.61 -4.57 -4.00
CA ARG A 337 -1.59 -5.56 -3.49
C ARG A 337 -0.98 -6.96 -3.41
N ALA A 338 -0.31 -7.41 -4.47
CA ALA A 338 0.38 -8.69 -4.48
C ALA A 338 1.49 -8.77 -3.42
N SER A 339 2.25 -7.68 -3.23
CA SER A 339 3.32 -7.61 -2.22
C SER A 339 2.78 -7.69 -0.80
N VAL A 340 1.69 -6.96 -0.50
CA VAL A 340 1.03 -7.03 0.82
C VAL A 340 0.46 -8.43 1.07
N GLU A 341 -0.25 -9.00 0.09
CA GLU A 341 -0.88 -10.32 0.24
C GLU A 341 0.13 -11.45 0.40
N ILE A 342 1.23 -11.45 -0.36
CA ILE A 342 2.24 -12.50 -0.25
C ILE A 342 2.99 -12.43 1.09
N LEU A 343 3.29 -11.22 1.57
CA LEU A 343 3.91 -11.01 2.88
C LEU A 343 2.97 -11.47 4.01
N ALA A 344 1.69 -11.13 3.94
CA ALA A 344 0.69 -11.55 4.93
C ALA A 344 0.53 -13.09 4.98
N ARG A 345 0.77 -13.79 3.87
CA ARG A 345 0.75 -15.26 3.83
C ARG A 345 2.08 -15.90 4.28
N MET A 346 3.20 -15.23 4.05
CA MET A 346 4.54 -15.75 4.36
C MET A 346 4.90 -15.61 5.84
N LEU A 347 4.68 -14.42 6.40
CA LEU A 347 5.15 -14.05 7.74
C LEU A 347 4.57 -14.86 8.91
N PRO A 348 3.33 -15.40 8.86
CA PRO A 348 2.84 -16.27 9.94
C PRO A 348 3.70 -17.51 10.18
N GLY A 349 4.31 -18.05 9.12
CA GLY A 349 5.21 -19.20 9.19
C GLY A 349 6.68 -18.84 9.46
N LEU A 350 7.01 -17.56 9.65
CA LEU A 350 8.37 -17.12 9.96
C LEU A 350 8.83 -17.70 11.30
N THR A 351 9.94 -18.42 11.28
CA THR A 351 10.57 -18.98 12.49
C THR A 351 11.65 -18.03 12.99
N VAL A 352 11.59 -17.70 14.27
CA VAL A 352 12.53 -16.80 14.92
C VAL A 352 13.62 -17.60 15.64
N ARG A 353 14.89 -17.32 15.33
CA ARG A 353 16.07 -17.95 15.94
C ARG A 353 16.54 -17.11 17.13
N ARG A 354 15.81 -17.25 18.24
CA ARG A 354 16.00 -16.47 19.48
C ARG A 354 17.46 -16.45 19.96
N GLU A 355 18.11 -17.61 19.95
CA GLU A 355 19.50 -17.74 20.40
C GLU A 355 20.48 -16.98 19.50
N ALA A 356 20.29 -17.04 18.17
CA ALA A 356 21.16 -16.33 17.24
C ALA A 356 21.08 -14.81 17.44
N MET A 357 19.88 -14.29 17.70
CA MET A 357 19.69 -12.89 18.05
C MET A 357 20.31 -12.55 19.41
N ARG A 358 20.10 -13.38 20.43
CA ARG A 358 20.69 -13.19 21.75
C ARG A 358 22.22 -13.06 21.67
N VAL A 359 22.88 -14.00 21.00
CA VAL A 359 24.34 -14.01 20.82
C VAL A 359 24.84 -12.74 20.12
N GLN A 360 24.08 -12.17 19.18
CA GLN A 360 24.46 -10.90 18.55
C GLN A 360 24.19 -9.69 19.46
N ALA A 361 23.14 -9.72 20.28
CA ALA A 361 22.83 -8.66 21.25
C ALA A 361 23.86 -8.56 22.38
N GLU A 362 24.54 -9.66 22.71
CA GLU A 362 25.67 -9.68 23.67
C GLU A 362 26.94 -9.03 23.11
N LYS A 363 27.02 -8.81 21.78
CA LYS A 363 28.18 -8.18 21.15
C LYS A 363 28.12 -6.66 21.22
N GLY A 364 29.28 -6.04 21.06
CA GLY A 364 29.39 -4.59 20.87
C GLY A 364 29.13 -3.75 22.13
N PHE A 365 29.15 -4.36 23.31
CA PHE A 365 28.90 -3.68 24.59
C PHE A 365 27.53 -2.98 24.62
N ALA A 366 26.48 -3.66 24.14
CA ALA A 366 25.14 -3.10 23.97
C ALA A 366 24.52 -2.52 25.27
N THR A 367 24.97 -2.97 26.44
CA THR A 367 24.54 -2.50 27.77
C THR A 367 25.42 -1.39 28.35
N ALA A 368 26.41 -0.88 27.60
CA ALA A 368 27.26 0.21 28.04
C ALA A 368 26.46 1.49 28.37
N THR A 369 25.41 1.78 27.58
CA THR A 369 24.51 2.91 27.88
C THR A 369 23.76 2.69 29.19
N ASP A 370 23.36 1.45 29.51
CA ASP A 370 22.69 1.11 30.76
C ASP A 370 23.61 1.36 31.98
N LEU A 371 24.92 1.15 31.85
CA LEU A 371 25.90 1.52 32.87
C LEU A 371 26.00 3.04 33.06
N ALA A 372 25.91 3.81 31.97
CA ALA A 372 25.92 5.27 32.07
C ALA A 372 24.66 5.76 32.80
N ASP A 373 23.48 5.23 32.44
CA ASP A 373 22.21 5.55 33.10
C ASP A 373 22.21 5.15 34.57
N TYR A 374 22.83 4.03 34.92
CA TYR A 374 23.02 3.59 36.30
C TYR A 374 23.83 4.62 37.11
N LEU A 375 24.95 5.10 36.58
CA LEU A 375 25.76 6.12 37.24
C LEU A 375 25.01 7.45 37.36
N VAL A 376 24.23 7.83 36.34
CA VAL A 376 23.38 9.02 36.37
C VAL A 376 22.33 8.92 37.47
N ARG A 377 21.68 7.78 37.62
CA ARG A 377 20.72 7.52 38.72
C ARG A 377 21.38 7.59 40.10
N LYS A 378 22.70 7.37 40.19
CA LYS A 378 23.50 7.54 41.41
C LYS A 378 24.08 8.95 41.58
N GLY A 379 23.64 9.91 40.77
CA GLY A 379 23.95 11.33 40.93
C GLY A 379 25.13 11.83 40.10
N LEU A 380 25.74 10.99 39.25
CA LEU A 380 26.83 11.43 38.38
C LEU A 380 26.28 12.16 37.14
N PRO A 381 26.77 13.36 36.78
CA PRO A 381 26.34 14.01 35.54
C PRO A 381 26.59 13.12 34.32
N PHE A 382 25.68 13.15 33.34
CA PHE A 382 25.71 12.23 32.18
C PHE A 382 27.03 12.24 31.41
N ARG A 383 27.66 13.41 31.24
CA ARG A 383 28.94 13.51 30.53
C ARG A 383 30.08 12.81 31.27
N ASP A 384 30.07 12.88 32.60
CA ASP A 384 31.05 12.20 33.44
C ASP A 384 30.78 10.70 33.49
N ALA A 385 29.51 10.29 33.59
CA ALA A 385 29.08 8.89 33.48
C ALA A 385 29.50 8.28 32.14
N HIS A 386 29.26 8.97 31.03
CA HIS A 386 29.69 8.55 29.70
C HIS A 386 31.22 8.41 29.61
N ALA A 387 31.99 9.32 30.21
CA ALA A 387 33.45 9.22 30.25
C ALA A 387 33.93 8.00 31.08
N VAL A 388 33.28 7.70 32.20
CA VAL A 388 33.53 6.49 33.00
C VAL A 388 33.26 5.23 32.17
N VAL A 389 32.09 5.16 31.53
CA VAL A 389 31.71 4.02 30.67
C VAL A 389 32.66 3.86 29.49
N GLY A 390 33.10 4.95 28.86
CA GLY A 390 34.08 4.90 27.78
C GLY A 390 35.41 4.29 28.23
N ARG A 391 35.83 4.51 29.49
CA ARG A 391 36.99 3.82 30.08
C ARG A 391 36.69 2.36 30.40
N ALA A 392 35.49 2.04 30.89
CA ALA A 392 35.05 0.67 31.14
C ALA A 392 35.06 -0.18 29.86
N VAL A 393 34.47 0.33 28.79
CA VAL A 393 34.45 -0.34 27.48
C VAL A 393 35.86 -0.56 26.94
N ARG A 394 36.73 0.45 27.03
CA ARG A 394 38.14 0.31 26.62
C ARG A 394 38.85 -0.79 27.41
N LEU A 395 38.70 -0.79 28.74
CA LEU A 395 39.30 -1.80 29.60
C LEU A 395 38.76 -3.20 29.28
N ALA A 396 37.45 -3.34 29.07
CA ALA A 396 36.82 -4.59 28.69
C ALA A 396 37.35 -5.11 27.33
N GLN A 397 37.57 -4.22 26.36
CA GLN A 397 38.20 -4.56 25.07
C GLN A 397 39.65 -5.03 25.25
N GLU A 398 40.47 -4.32 26.02
CA GLU A 398 41.85 -4.70 26.31
C GLU A 398 41.95 -6.07 27.00
N ARG A 399 40.95 -6.41 27.81
CA ARG A 399 40.83 -7.70 28.53
C ARG A 399 40.11 -8.78 27.74
N ALA A 400 39.58 -8.48 26.55
CA ALA A 400 38.75 -9.37 25.74
C ALA A 400 37.59 -10.02 26.55
N MET A 401 36.87 -9.22 27.33
CA MET A 401 35.72 -9.65 28.14
C MET A 401 34.51 -8.73 27.97
N ALA A 402 33.34 -9.23 28.35
CA ALA A 402 32.11 -8.46 28.40
C ALA A 402 32.03 -7.59 29.67
N LEU A 403 31.19 -6.54 29.68
CA LEU A 403 31.08 -5.62 30.82
C LEU A 403 30.52 -6.33 32.06
N GLU A 404 29.54 -7.20 31.87
CA GLU A 404 28.91 -8.05 32.89
C GLU A 404 29.87 -9.08 33.49
N ALA A 405 30.96 -9.41 32.80
CA ALA A 405 32.00 -10.32 33.27
C ALA A 405 33.14 -9.60 34.03
N MET A 406 33.17 -8.26 34.03
CA MET A 406 34.20 -7.51 34.74
C MET A 406 34.07 -7.68 36.26
N PRO A 407 35.17 -7.94 36.99
CA PRO A 407 35.14 -7.97 38.45
C PRO A 407 34.66 -6.64 39.05
N LEU A 408 33.88 -6.71 40.13
CA LEU A 408 33.31 -5.52 40.76
C LEU A 408 34.40 -4.54 41.20
N THR A 409 35.54 -5.06 41.67
CA THR A 409 36.70 -4.27 42.07
C THR A 409 37.27 -3.44 40.92
N GLU A 410 37.28 -3.97 39.69
CA GLU A 410 37.71 -3.23 38.50
C GLU A 410 36.71 -2.16 38.11
N LEU A 411 35.41 -2.44 38.19
CA LEU A 411 34.37 -1.45 37.95
C LEU A 411 34.42 -0.33 39.00
N GLN A 412 34.60 -0.67 40.28
CA GLN A 412 34.75 0.30 41.38
C GLN A 412 35.98 1.19 41.24
N ALA A 413 37.07 0.67 40.65
CA ALA A 413 38.24 1.48 40.33
C ALA A 413 37.94 2.56 39.27
N LEU A 414 36.92 2.37 38.43
CA LEU A 414 36.48 3.37 37.44
C LEU A 414 35.53 4.41 38.04
N SER A 415 34.69 4.03 38.99
CA SER A 415 33.82 4.92 39.76
C SER A 415 33.38 4.28 41.10
N PRO A 416 33.54 4.99 42.23
CA PRO A 416 33.14 4.48 43.55
C PRO A 416 31.62 4.37 43.72
N LEU A 417 30.82 4.92 42.79
CA LEU A 417 29.37 4.81 42.79
C LEU A 417 28.89 3.41 42.36
N ILE A 418 29.77 2.59 41.78
CA ILE A 418 29.43 1.25 41.30
C ILE A 418 29.39 0.25 42.47
N GLY A 419 28.23 -0.39 42.64
CA GLY A 419 27.98 -1.45 43.61
C GLY A 419 27.57 -2.77 42.93
N GLU A 420 27.31 -3.81 43.72
CA GLU A 420 26.89 -5.13 43.22
C GLU A 420 25.61 -5.09 42.36
N ASP A 421 24.75 -4.09 42.59
CA ASP A 421 23.52 -3.83 41.81
C ASP A 421 23.78 -3.49 40.34
N VAL A 422 25.03 -3.20 39.94
CA VAL A 422 25.41 -2.92 38.55
C VAL A 422 25.17 -4.10 37.62
N TYR A 423 25.37 -5.32 38.10
CA TYR A 423 25.21 -6.51 37.26
C TYR A 423 23.77 -6.72 36.81
N ALA A 424 22.79 -6.21 37.58
CA ALA A 424 21.39 -6.27 37.18
C ALA A 424 21.12 -5.45 35.90
N VAL A 425 21.77 -4.29 35.72
CA VAL A 425 21.56 -3.42 34.55
C VAL A 425 22.41 -3.81 33.35
N LEU A 426 23.48 -4.58 33.56
CA LEU A 426 24.38 -5.05 32.50
C LEU A 426 23.87 -6.31 31.78
N THR A 427 22.82 -6.96 32.30
CA THR A 427 22.13 -8.04 31.58
C THR A 427 21.26 -7.51 30.45
N LEU A 428 21.06 -8.32 29.41
CA LEU A 428 20.12 -8.00 28.33
C LEU A 428 18.71 -7.79 28.87
N GLU A 429 18.23 -8.69 29.75
CA GLU A 429 16.92 -8.59 30.37
C GLU A 429 16.78 -7.31 31.22
N GLY A 430 17.82 -6.96 31.98
CA GLY A 430 17.87 -5.72 32.75
C GLY A 430 17.74 -4.49 31.85
N SER A 431 18.45 -4.49 30.72
CA SER A 431 18.36 -3.44 29.71
C SER A 431 16.95 -3.35 29.10
N LEU A 432 16.38 -4.45 28.61
CA LEU A 432 15.02 -4.46 28.04
C LEU A 432 13.99 -3.95 29.07
N ASN A 433 13.97 -4.54 30.27
CA ASN A 433 12.97 -4.26 31.31
C ASN A 433 13.08 -2.83 31.88
N ALA A 434 14.23 -2.17 31.76
CA ALA A 434 14.39 -0.78 32.16
C ALA A 434 13.61 0.19 31.26
N ARG A 435 13.37 -0.17 29.98
CA ARG A 435 12.74 0.68 28.96
C ARG A 435 11.22 0.48 28.92
N ARG A 436 10.56 0.70 30.06
CA ARG A 436 9.11 0.44 30.29
C ARG A 436 8.18 1.65 30.15
N HIS A 437 8.63 2.71 29.50
CA HIS A 437 7.78 3.87 29.20
C HIS A 437 6.98 3.62 27.91
N PRO A 438 5.86 4.31 27.65
CA PRO A 438 5.14 4.18 26.39
C PRO A 438 6.06 4.36 25.17
N GLY A 439 6.05 3.38 24.27
CA GLY A 439 6.98 3.34 23.12
C GLY A 439 8.33 2.67 23.41
N GLY A 440 8.55 2.20 24.64
CA GLY A 440 9.72 1.42 25.01
C GLY A 440 9.63 -0.06 24.64
N THR A 441 10.75 -0.76 24.82
CA THR A 441 10.94 -2.14 24.35
C THR A 441 10.71 -3.21 25.43
N ALA A 442 10.44 -2.79 26.68
CA ALA A 442 10.16 -3.74 27.75
C ALA A 442 8.99 -4.68 27.37
N PRO A 443 9.07 -6.00 27.64
CA PRO A 443 8.09 -6.96 27.13
C PRO A 443 6.64 -6.66 27.55
N GLU A 444 6.41 -6.14 28.76
CA GLU A 444 5.08 -5.71 29.20
C GLU A 444 4.57 -4.49 28.40
N THR A 445 5.46 -3.59 28.01
CA THR A 445 5.14 -2.40 27.20
C THR A 445 4.80 -2.81 25.77
N VAL A 446 5.54 -3.78 25.22
CA VAL A 446 5.33 -4.33 23.87
C VAL A 446 3.97 -5.02 23.78
N ARG A 447 3.64 -5.89 24.75
CA ARG A 447 2.31 -6.52 24.81
C ARG A 447 1.20 -5.49 24.91
N ALA A 448 1.34 -4.50 25.79
CA ALA A 448 0.35 -3.43 25.93
C ALA A 448 0.19 -2.62 24.63
N ALA A 449 1.29 -2.39 23.89
CA ALA A 449 1.24 -1.72 22.59
C ALA A 449 0.57 -2.58 21.51
N ALA A 450 0.83 -3.88 21.48
CA ALA A 450 0.17 -4.83 20.58
C ALA A 450 -1.34 -4.88 20.82
N THR A 451 -1.80 -4.95 22.07
CA THR A 451 -3.23 -4.87 22.42
C THR A 451 -3.86 -3.57 21.92
N ARG A 452 -3.22 -2.41 22.18
CA ARG A 452 -3.73 -1.12 21.67
C ARG A 452 -3.80 -1.08 20.14
N ALA A 453 -2.80 -1.66 19.46
CA ALA A 453 -2.79 -1.73 18.00
C ALA A 453 -3.91 -2.62 17.46
N ARG A 454 -4.17 -3.77 18.11
CA ARG A 454 -5.29 -4.67 17.78
C ARG A 454 -6.64 -4.00 17.95
N ASP A 455 -6.85 -3.35 19.10
CA ASP A 455 -8.09 -2.61 19.37
C ASP A 455 -8.31 -1.48 18.37
N ARG A 456 -7.24 -0.78 17.98
CA ARG A 456 -7.28 0.26 16.94
C ARG A 456 -7.67 -0.32 15.60
N LEU A 457 -7.06 -1.43 15.19
CA LEU A 457 -7.35 -2.07 13.91
C LEU A 457 -8.80 -2.58 13.83
N HIS A 458 -9.31 -3.21 14.89
CA HIS A 458 -10.70 -3.65 14.93
C HIS A 458 -11.69 -2.47 14.81
N ARG A 459 -11.39 -1.32 15.40
CA ARG A 459 -12.23 -0.11 15.24
C ARG A 459 -12.18 0.48 13.83
N GLU A 460 -11.10 0.28 13.10
CA GLU A 460 -10.95 0.77 11.72
C GLU A 460 -11.61 -0.13 10.68
N GLN A 461 -11.81 -1.40 11.02
CA GLN A 461 -12.45 -2.42 10.18
C GLN A 461 -13.97 -2.54 10.43
N ALA A 462 -14.44 -2.13 11.61
CA ALA A 462 -15.87 -2.03 11.95
C ALA A 462 -16.51 -0.80 11.28
#